data_AF-A0A967HHC2-F1
#
_entry.id   AF-A0A967HHC2-F1
#
_cell.length_a   1.000
_cell.length_b   1.000
_cell.length_c   1.000
_cell.angle_alpha   90.00
_cell.angle_beta   90.00
_cell.angle_gamma   90.00
#
_symmetry.space_group_name_H-M   'P 1'
#
loop_
_entity.id
_entity.type
_entity.pdbx_description
1 polymer ?
#
loop_
_entity_poly.entity_id
_entity_poly.type
_entity_poly.pdbx_seq_one_letter_code
_entity_poly.pdbx_strand_id
1 'polypeptide(L)'
;EPTIGPYEVYEDNLMGTKAAFESFVTVADAAASAELDTLKSALRMLEERLPIPDALKNLERGFESPMRVVDVVYTAGDTRAGVQTIAFNLPNDERVRSAKGSKKVMLRNVSQAKFDQILRPIAERILDPAMVEELAFQPWFTSVLMHELAHGLGPGFIERDGERITVNQALQDRYSAIEEAKADVVGLHNLTVLRDRGLYDDAFVRAAFVGELPDLFRSIRFGASEAHGQANLIQFNWLWENGALSFDEEGRITADLERMEEAVRSLATELLTLQAEGDYERAGRVLEEYGGMRPEIEEAVARLEDVPVDIRPRYEVRDLMPEWEQVANRLEAAGE
;
A
#
# COMPACT_ATOMS: atom_id res chain seq x y z
N GLU A 1 -14.18 -11.90 11.08
CA GLU A 1 -14.43 -12.67 9.86
C GLU A 1 -13.32 -13.71 9.68
N PRO A 2 -13.63 -15.02 9.68
CA PRO A 2 -12.60 -16.03 9.47
C PRO A 2 -12.23 -16.16 7.99
N THR A 3 -10.94 -16.15 7.69
CA THR A 3 -10.37 -16.64 6.43
C THR A 3 -9.55 -17.87 6.79
N ILE A 4 -9.78 -19.01 6.13
CA ILE A 4 -9.05 -20.25 6.39
C ILE A 4 -9.05 -21.13 5.15
N GLY A 5 -7.87 -21.59 4.74
CA GLY A 5 -7.73 -22.46 3.60
C GLY A 5 -6.36 -22.36 2.95
N PRO A 6 -6.14 -23.11 1.86
CA PRO A 6 -4.95 -22.97 1.03
C PRO A 6 -5.14 -21.79 0.06
N TYR A 7 -4.28 -20.78 0.14
CA TYR A 7 -4.42 -19.56 -0.67
C TYR A 7 -3.15 -19.20 -1.44
N GLU A 8 -2.11 -18.78 -0.73
CA GLU A 8 -0.91 -18.21 -1.33
C GLU A 8 0.05 -19.28 -1.82
N VAL A 9 0.78 -19.01 -2.89
CA VAL A 9 1.69 -19.98 -3.54
C VAL A 9 3.16 -19.65 -3.33
N TYR A 10 3.48 -18.67 -2.48
CA TYR A 10 4.84 -18.14 -2.29
C TYR A 10 5.82 -19.17 -1.72
N GLU A 11 5.33 -20.13 -0.91
CA GLU A 11 6.14 -21.23 -0.38
C GLU A 11 6.58 -22.24 -1.46
N ASP A 12 5.87 -22.33 -2.60
CA ASP A 12 6.30 -23.12 -3.76
C ASP A 12 7.36 -22.37 -4.57
N ASN A 13 8.57 -22.34 -4.02
CA ASN A 13 9.76 -21.73 -4.62
C ASN A 13 10.27 -22.45 -5.89
N LEU A 14 9.58 -23.48 -6.39
CA LEU A 14 9.93 -24.18 -7.62
C LEU A 14 9.03 -23.77 -8.79
N MET A 15 7.70 -23.88 -8.62
CA MET A 15 6.75 -23.60 -9.70
C MET A 15 5.73 -22.51 -9.38
N GLY A 16 5.59 -22.10 -8.11
CA GLY A 16 4.54 -21.15 -7.69
C GLY A 16 3.12 -21.67 -7.92
N THR A 17 2.90 -22.99 -7.82
CA THR A 17 1.61 -23.63 -8.13
C THR A 17 0.88 -24.22 -6.93
N LYS A 18 1.59 -24.52 -5.83
CA LYS A 18 1.01 -25.17 -4.66
C LYS A 18 0.66 -24.14 -3.60
N ALA A 19 -0.62 -24.08 -3.26
CA ALA A 19 -1.12 -23.16 -2.25
C ALA A 19 -0.82 -23.67 -0.82
N ALA A 20 -0.34 -22.78 0.04
CA ALA A 20 -0.07 -23.01 1.45
C ALA A 20 -1.32 -22.72 2.30
N PHE A 21 -1.52 -23.50 3.35
CA PHE A 21 -2.61 -23.27 4.31
C PHE A 21 -2.30 -22.09 5.20
N GLU A 22 -3.30 -21.22 5.36
CA GLU A 22 -3.24 -20.10 6.29
C GLU A 22 -4.61 -19.84 6.93
N SER A 23 -4.59 -19.03 7.99
CA SER A 23 -5.80 -18.54 8.62
C SER A 23 -5.66 -17.14 9.19
N PHE A 24 -6.71 -16.36 9.04
CA PHE A 24 -6.96 -15.11 9.73
C PHE A 24 -8.28 -15.22 10.49
N VAL A 25 -8.22 -15.11 11.81
CA VAL A 25 -9.40 -14.93 12.67
C VAL A 25 -9.47 -13.45 13.01
N THR A 26 -10.51 -12.78 12.53
CA THR A 26 -10.64 -11.32 12.68
C THR A 26 -11.98 -10.93 13.28
N VAL A 27 -12.13 -9.67 13.67
CA VAL A 27 -13.39 -9.01 14.01
C VAL A 27 -13.54 -7.79 13.13
N ALA A 28 -14.71 -7.61 12.51
CA ALA A 28 -14.95 -6.46 11.65
C ALA A 28 -15.02 -5.17 12.49
N ASP A 29 -14.34 -4.12 12.03
CA ASP A 29 -14.47 -2.79 12.62
C ASP A 29 -15.63 -2.05 11.93
N ALA A 30 -16.69 -1.77 12.69
CA ALA A 30 -17.88 -1.10 12.16
C ALA A 30 -17.61 0.36 11.77
N ALA A 31 -16.77 1.08 12.53
CA ALA A 31 -16.46 2.48 12.26
C ALA A 31 -15.59 2.61 11.01
N ALA A 32 -14.52 1.81 10.91
CA ALA A 32 -13.66 1.80 9.74
C ALA A 32 -14.38 1.25 8.50
N SER A 33 -15.34 0.32 8.67
CA SER A 33 -16.20 -0.11 7.56
C SER A 33 -17.11 1.02 7.05
N ALA A 34 -17.65 1.87 7.93
CA ALA A 34 -18.46 3.01 7.53
C ALA A 34 -17.66 4.10 6.80
N GLU A 35 -16.44 4.37 7.25
CA GLU A 35 -15.50 5.26 6.54
C GLU A 35 -15.18 4.71 5.16
N LEU A 36 -14.85 3.42 5.08
CA LEU A 36 -14.58 2.75 3.82
C LEU A 36 -15.77 2.81 2.84
N ASP A 37 -17.00 2.63 3.31
CA ASP A 37 -18.18 2.73 2.46
C ASP A 37 -18.37 4.17 1.94
N THR A 38 -18.01 5.17 2.75
CA THR A 38 -17.98 6.58 2.32
C THR A 38 -16.96 6.79 1.20
N LEU A 39 -15.73 6.29 1.36
CA LEU A 39 -14.67 6.38 0.35
C LEU A 39 -15.05 5.65 -0.95
N LYS A 40 -15.65 4.45 -0.85
CA LYS A 40 -16.14 3.71 -2.02
C LYS A 40 -17.20 4.48 -2.80
N SER A 41 -18.11 5.15 -2.09
CA SER A 41 -19.14 5.98 -2.75
C SER A 41 -18.56 7.16 -3.53
N ALA A 42 -17.33 7.59 -3.18
CA ALA A 42 -16.62 8.66 -3.85
C ALA A 42 -15.80 8.21 -5.07
N LEU A 43 -15.57 6.90 -5.30
CA LEU A 43 -14.64 6.41 -6.33
C LEU A 43 -14.89 6.93 -7.73
N ARG A 44 -16.16 7.00 -8.15
CA ARG A 44 -16.51 7.59 -9.45
C ARG A 44 -16.07 9.06 -9.53
N MET A 45 -16.32 9.84 -8.48
CA MET A 45 -15.92 11.25 -8.42
C MET A 45 -14.40 11.40 -8.41
N LEU A 46 -13.69 10.49 -7.71
CA LEU A 46 -12.24 10.47 -7.69
C LEU A 46 -11.66 10.15 -9.08
N GLU A 47 -12.23 9.19 -9.82
CA GLU A 47 -11.88 8.91 -11.21
C GLU A 47 -12.07 10.17 -12.10
N GLU A 48 -13.20 10.86 -11.96
CA GLU A 48 -13.49 12.12 -12.67
C GLU A 48 -12.49 13.23 -12.34
N ARG A 49 -11.82 13.16 -11.18
CA ARG A 49 -10.87 14.16 -10.67
C ARG A 49 -9.41 13.74 -10.77
N LEU A 50 -9.11 12.63 -11.43
CA LEU A 50 -7.74 12.27 -11.77
C LEU A 50 -7.09 13.36 -12.63
N PRO A 51 -5.78 13.65 -12.43
CA PRO A 51 -5.09 14.76 -13.07
C PRO A 51 -4.61 14.39 -14.50
N ILE A 52 -5.50 13.84 -15.31
CA ILE A 52 -5.28 13.43 -16.71
C ILE A 52 -6.42 13.94 -17.61
N PRO A 53 -6.22 14.04 -18.93
CA PRO A 53 -7.28 14.38 -19.87
C PRO A 53 -8.51 13.46 -19.73
N ASP A 54 -9.72 14.02 -19.90
CA ASP A 54 -10.98 13.28 -19.73
C ASP A 54 -11.09 12.04 -20.63
N ALA A 55 -10.48 12.09 -21.82
CA ALA A 55 -10.46 10.97 -22.77
C ALA A 55 -9.67 9.75 -22.27
N LEU A 56 -8.80 9.91 -21.27
CA LEU A 56 -7.98 8.84 -20.70
C LEU A 56 -8.57 8.26 -19.40
N LYS A 57 -9.69 8.84 -18.89
CA LYS A 57 -10.35 8.40 -17.65
C LYS A 57 -11.24 7.19 -17.89
N ASN A 58 -11.31 6.30 -16.90
CA ASN A 58 -12.03 5.03 -17.00
C ASN A 58 -13.28 5.00 -16.11
N LEU A 59 -14.32 5.74 -16.53
CA LEU A 59 -15.58 5.86 -15.78
C LEU A 59 -16.48 4.62 -15.86
N GLU A 60 -16.14 3.66 -16.72
CA GLU A 60 -16.90 2.43 -16.92
C GLU A 60 -16.36 1.25 -16.09
N ARG A 61 -15.21 1.42 -15.43
CA ARG A 61 -14.64 0.39 -14.56
C ARG A 61 -15.59 0.11 -13.38
N GLY A 62 -15.83 -1.17 -13.12
CA GLY A 62 -16.56 -1.57 -11.92
C GLY A 62 -15.76 -1.20 -10.69
N PHE A 63 -16.28 -0.26 -9.89
CA PHE A 63 -15.69 0.15 -8.60
C PHE A 63 -15.98 -0.86 -7.47
N GLU A 64 -16.59 -2.01 -7.80
CA GLU A 64 -16.98 -3.03 -6.85
C GLU A 64 -15.85 -4.02 -6.60
N SER A 65 -14.96 -3.68 -5.66
CA SER A 65 -14.17 -4.68 -4.95
C SER A 65 -14.60 -4.69 -3.48
N PRO A 66 -15.19 -5.80 -2.99
CA PRO A 66 -15.46 -5.97 -1.58
C PRO A 66 -14.21 -5.70 -0.75
N MET A 67 -14.17 -4.56 -0.06
CA MET A 67 -13.11 -4.25 0.90
C MET A 67 -13.67 -4.22 2.32
N ARG A 68 -12.89 -4.70 3.29
CA ARG A 68 -13.22 -4.69 4.72
C ARG A 68 -12.03 -4.25 5.55
N VAL A 69 -12.32 -3.53 6.63
CA VAL A 69 -11.35 -3.25 7.69
C VAL A 69 -11.69 -4.10 8.90
N VAL A 70 -10.70 -4.80 9.41
CA VAL A 70 -10.86 -5.76 10.50
C VAL A 70 -9.69 -5.66 11.48
N ASP A 71 -9.94 -6.03 12.73
CA ASP A 71 -8.89 -6.27 13.72
C ASP A 71 -8.60 -7.77 13.81
N VAL A 72 -7.33 -8.14 13.78
CA VAL A 72 -6.85 -9.52 13.89
C VAL A 72 -6.94 -9.98 15.34
N VAL A 73 -7.54 -11.15 15.55
CA VAL A 73 -7.58 -11.87 16.82
C VAL A 73 -6.51 -12.96 16.85
N TYR A 74 -6.32 -13.68 15.73
CA TYR A 74 -5.33 -14.75 15.60
C TYR A 74 -4.97 -14.98 14.14
N THR A 75 -3.71 -15.36 13.87
CA THR A 75 -3.30 -15.92 12.57
C THR A 75 -2.49 -17.20 12.75
N ALA A 76 -2.45 -18.04 11.72
CA ALA A 76 -1.64 -19.25 11.67
C ALA A 76 -1.36 -19.69 10.23
N GLY A 77 -0.42 -20.62 10.05
CA GLY A 77 0.02 -21.06 8.73
C GLY A 77 0.91 -20.03 8.04
N ASP A 78 0.80 -19.93 6.72
CA ASP A 78 1.66 -19.10 5.87
C ASP A 78 1.77 -17.65 6.36
N THR A 79 0.66 -16.93 6.50
CA THR A 79 0.63 -15.53 6.98
C THR A 79 1.33 -15.25 8.32
N ARG A 80 1.56 -16.26 9.17
CA ARG A 80 2.25 -16.08 10.46
C ARG A 80 3.77 -16.14 10.31
N ALA A 81 4.28 -16.69 9.21
CA ALA A 81 5.71 -16.78 8.95
C ALA A 81 6.29 -15.41 8.57
N GLY A 82 7.46 -15.08 9.13
CA GLY A 82 8.22 -13.88 8.72
C GLY A 82 7.46 -12.56 8.90
N VAL A 83 7.31 -11.82 7.80
CA VAL A 83 6.67 -10.50 7.77
C VAL A 83 5.15 -10.67 7.84
N GLN A 84 4.54 -9.98 8.80
CA GLN A 84 3.10 -10.03 9.04
C GLN A 84 2.34 -9.23 7.98
N THR A 85 1.34 -9.85 7.40
CA THR A 85 0.41 -9.26 6.44
C THR A 85 -0.30 -8.03 7.02
N ILE A 86 -0.40 -6.93 6.25
CA ILE A 86 -1.23 -5.76 6.62
C ILE A 86 -2.56 -5.72 5.88
N ALA A 87 -2.60 -6.35 4.71
CA ALA A 87 -3.80 -6.54 3.91
C ALA A 87 -3.65 -7.77 3.02
N PHE A 88 -4.75 -8.39 2.62
CA PHE A 88 -4.75 -9.49 1.66
C PHE A 88 -5.95 -9.39 0.72
N ASN A 89 -5.84 -10.02 -0.47
CA ASN A 89 -6.85 -9.94 -1.51
C ASN A 89 -7.21 -11.31 -2.10
N LEU A 90 -8.25 -11.94 -1.57
CA LEU A 90 -8.59 -13.34 -1.86
C LEU A 90 -9.96 -13.50 -2.53
N PRO A 91 -10.20 -14.57 -3.30
CA PRO A 91 -9.28 -15.68 -3.58
C PRO A 91 -8.26 -15.35 -4.67
N ASN A 92 -7.23 -16.18 -4.76
CA ASN A 92 -6.25 -16.15 -5.85
C ASN A 92 -6.80 -16.77 -7.16
N ASP A 93 -7.62 -17.83 -7.10
CA ASP A 93 -8.18 -18.52 -8.28
C ASP A 93 -8.89 -17.57 -9.27
N GLU A 94 -8.28 -17.36 -10.44
CA GLU A 94 -8.69 -16.47 -11.52
C GLU A 94 -10.08 -16.79 -12.07
N ARG A 95 -10.49 -18.06 -12.04
CA ARG A 95 -11.84 -18.46 -12.45
C ARG A 95 -12.87 -17.88 -11.49
N VAL A 96 -12.57 -17.86 -10.19
CA VAL A 96 -13.46 -17.26 -9.19
C VAL A 96 -13.38 -15.74 -9.27
N ARG A 97 -12.17 -15.16 -9.36
CA ARG A 97 -11.99 -13.71 -9.50
C ARG A 97 -12.74 -13.15 -10.71
N SER A 98 -12.68 -13.83 -11.85
CA SER A 98 -13.39 -13.43 -13.07
C SER A 98 -14.91 -13.55 -12.95
N ALA A 99 -15.40 -14.55 -12.21
CA ALA A 99 -16.84 -14.78 -12.06
C ALA A 99 -17.50 -13.97 -10.94
N LYS A 100 -16.74 -13.61 -9.90
CA LYS A 100 -17.27 -13.06 -8.63
C LYS A 100 -16.45 -11.93 -8.02
N GLY A 101 -15.30 -11.60 -8.61
CA GLY A 101 -14.34 -10.67 -8.01
C GLY A 101 -13.52 -11.31 -6.89
N SER A 102 -12.72 -10.47 -6.24
CA SER A 102 -11.96 -10.80 -5.05
C SER A 102 -12.33 -9.85 -3.92
N LYS A 103 -11.91 -10.18 -2.70
CA LYS A 103 -12.15 -9.41 -1.49
C LYS A 103 -10.83 -8.97 -0.89
N LYS A 104 -10.71 -7.65 -0.70
CA LYS A 104 -9.61 -7.02 0.03
C LYS A 104 -9.96 -6.93 1.52
N VAL A 105 -9.02 -7.28 2.39
CA VAL A 105 -9.16 -7.19 3.84
C VAL A 105 -7.96 -6.47 4.42
N MET A 106 -8.21 -5.40 5.16
CA MET A 106 -7.20 -4.53 5.79
C MET A 106 -7.15 -4.82 7.30
N LEU A 107 -5.97 -5.10 7.82
CA LEU A 107 -5.73 -5.55 9.20
C LEU A 107 -5.32 -4.37 10.09
N ARG A 108 -6.31 -3.63 10.60
CA ARG A 108 -6.09 -2.32 11.24
C ARG A 108 -5.15 -2.40 12.45
N ASN A 109 -5.40 -3.28 13.41
CA ASN A 109 -4.53 -3.41 14.59
C ASN A 109 -3.11 -3.90 14.27
N VAL A 110 -2.92 -4.68 13.20
CA VAL A 110 -1.58 -5.05 12.70
C VAL A 110 -0.89 -3.83 12.10
N SER A 111 -1.60 -3.04 11.29
CA SER A 111 -1.09 -1.78 10.77
C SER A 111 -0.77 -0.78 11.88
N GLN A 112 -1.58 -0.69 12.94
CA GLN A 112 -1.31 0.14 14.11
C GLN A 112 -0.02 -0.28 14.81
N ALA A 113 0.18 -1.59 15.02
CA ALA A 113 1.42 -2.08 15.60
C ALA A 113 2.64 -1.76 14.75
N LYS A 114 2.56 -1.87 13.42
CA LYS A 114 3.65 -1.47 12.51
C LYS A 114 3.86 0.04 12.50
N PHE A 115 2.79 0.84 12.59
CA PHE A 115 2.88 2.28 12.72
C PHE A 115 3.66 2.68 13.98
N ASP A 116 3.28 2.12 15.13
CA ASP A 116 3.87 2.46 16.42
C ASP A 116 5.30 1.93 16.58
N GLN A 117 5.57 0.72 16.11
CA GLN A 117 6.85 0.02 16.37
C GLN A 117 7.87 0.16 15.24
N ILE A 118 7.46 0.64 14.07
CA ILE A 118 8.33 0.73 12.89
C ILE A 118 8.26 2.13 12.28
N LEU A 119 7.10 2.56 11.79
CA LEU A 119 6.98 3.83 11.05
C LEU A 119 7.36 5.04 11.91
N ARG A 120 6.81 5.14 13.13
CA ARG A 120 7.15 6.24 14.06
C ARG A 120 8.64 6.22 14.43
N PRO A 121 9.25 5.08 14.84
CA PRO A 121 10.69 5.00 15.04
C PRO A 121 11.49 5.40 13.80
N ILE A 122 11.11 4.98 12.59
CA ILE A 122 11.76 5.44 11.35
C ILE A 122 11.73 6.97 11.29
N ALA A 123 10.55 7.56 11.47
CA ALA A 123 10.38 9.01 11.42
C ALA A 123 11.25 9.76 12.44
N GLU A 124 11.35 9.25 13.67
CA GLU A 124 12.21 9.84 14.71
C GLU A 124 13.70 9.88 14.33
N ARG A 125 14.16 8.97 13.45
CA ARG A 125 15.56 8.93 13.00
C ARG A 125 15.81 9.86 11.82
N ILE A 126 14.83 9.98 10.93
CA ILE A 126 15.05 10.58 9.61
C ILE A 126 14.31 11.87 9.37
N LEU A 127 13.29 12.25 10.15
CA LEU A 127 12.53 13.48 9.93
C LEU A 127 12.90 14.56 10.95
N ASP A 128 12.62 15.81 10.58
CA ASP A 128 12.57 16.92 11.54
C ASP A 128 11.59 16.61 12.70
N PRO A 129 11.96 16.86 13.97
CA PRO A 129 11.11 16.56 15.12
C PRO A 129 9.72 17.19 15.07
N ALA A 130 9.55 18.37 14.47
CA ALA A 130 8.23 18.99 14.36
C ALA A 130 7.29 18.18 13.46
N MET A 131 7.81 17.53 12.42
CA MET A 131 7.02 16.62 11.56
C MET A 131 6.64 15.33 12.29
N VAL A 132 7.51 14.82 13.18
CA VAL A 132 7.22 13.61 13.97
C VAL A 132 5.99 13.82 14.87
N GLU A 133 5.79 15.03 15.39
CA GLU A 133 4.62 15.40 16.19
C GLU A 133 3.31 15.44 15.38
N GLU A 134 3.40 15.60 14.05
CA GLU A 134 2.23 15.59 13.16
C GLU A 134 1.79 14.17 12.78
N LEU A 135 2.61 13.15 13.06
CA LEU A 135 2.28 11.77 12.73
C LEU A 135 1.07 11.27 13.50
N ALA A 136 0.06 10.85 12.75
CA ALA A 136 -1.14 10.23 13.28
C ALA A 136 -1.48 8.95 12.51
N PHE A 137 -1.87 7.91 13.26
CA PHE A 137 -2.18 6.61 12.67
C PHE A 137 -3.33 6.67 11.69
N GLN A 138 -4.44 7.34 12.03
CA GLN A 138 -5.63 7.32 11.17
C GLN A 138 -5.38 7.98 9.79
N PRO A 139 -4.76 9.18 9.69
CA PRO A 139 -4.36 9.74 8.40
C PRO A 139 -3.47 8.82 7.57
N TRP A 140 -2.44 8.21 8.17
CA TRP A 140 -1.58 7.26 7.48
C TRP A 140 -2.33 5.99 7.07
N PHE A 141 -3.15 5.40 7.95
CA PHE A 141 -3.93 4.22 7.62
C PHE A 141 -4.93 4.49 6.49
N THR A 142 -5.50 5.70 6.46
CA THR A 142 -6.35 6.14 5.35
C THR A 142 -5.55 6.32 4.06
N SER A 143 -4.28 6.77 4.07
CA SER A 143 -3.47 6.77 2.83
C SER A 143 -3.24 5.35 2.29
N VAL A 144 -2.98 4.37 3.17
CA VAL A 144 -2.90 2.94 2.78
C VAL A 144 -4.23 2.43 2.21
N LEU A 145 -5.37 2.81 2.79
CA LEU A 145 -6.69 2.49 2.23
C LEU A 145 -6.88 3.13 0.84
N MET A 146 -6.42 4.36 0.67
CA MET A 146 -6.53 5.09 -0.59
C MET A 146 -5.63 4.50 -1.67
N HIS A 147 -4.43 4.00 -1.34
CA HIS A 147 -3.60 3.19 -2.22
C HIS A 147 -4.39 1.98 -2.76
N GLU A 148 -5.03 1.23 -1.87
CA GLU A 148 -5.79 0.03 -2.25
C GLU A 148 -6.98 0.34 -3.16
N LEU A 149 -7.62 1.48 -2.94
CA LEU A 149 -8.68 2.01 -3.79
C LEU A 149 -8.13 2.52 -5.13
N ALA A 150 -6.94 3.12 -5.14
CA ALA A 150 -6.29 3.68 -6.32
C ALA A 150 -5.87 2.62 -7.34
N HIS A 151 -5.60 1.38 -6.94
CA HIS A 151 -5.51 0.26 -7.89
C HIS A 151 -6.77 0.07 -8.75
N GLY A 152 -7.93 0.43 -8.19
CA GLY A 152 -9.23 0.42 -8.85
C GLY A 152 -9.50 1.64 -9.74
N LEU A 153 -8.61 2.63 -9.76
CA LEU A 153 -8.74 3.88 -10.51
C LEU A 153 -7.73 3.96 -11.65
N GLY A 154 -8.03 4.82 -12.62
CA GLY A 154 -7.19 5.08 -13.79
C GLY A 154 -7.28 4.02 -14.89
N PRO A 155 -6.35 4.08 -15.86
CA PRO A 155 -6.33 3.19 -17.02
C PRO A 155 -6.25 1.72 -16.60
N GLY A 156 -6.96 0.85 -17.34
CA GLY A 156 -6.94 -0.60 -17.10
C GLY A 156 -6.91 -1.39 -18.41
N PHE A 157 -7.87 -1.10 -19.29
CA PHE A 157 -7.80 -1.49 -20.70
C PHE A 157 -7.44 -0.28 -21.54
N ILE A 158 -6.60 -0.48 -22.55
CA ILE A 158 -6.16 0.53 -23.50
C ILE A 158 -6.28 -0.01 -24.92
N GLU A 159 -6.35 0.88 -25.91
CA GLU A 159 -6.26 0.52 -27.32
C GLU A 159 -4.82 0.72 -27.79
N ARG A 160 -4.21 -0.33 -28.34
CA ARG A 160 -2.89 -0.28 -28.94
C ARG A 160 -2.90 -1.04 -30.25
N ASP A 161 -2.48 -0.39 -31.33
CA ASP A 161 -2.44 -0.98 -32.69
C ASP A 161 -3.79 -1.59 -33.14
N GLY A 162 -4.91 -1.02 -32.67
CA GLY A 162 -6.27 -1.50 -32.98
C GLY A 162 -6.74 -2.70 -32.15
N GLU A 163 -5.94 -3.15 -31.19
CA GLU A 163 -6.30 -4.22 -30.25
C GLU A 163 -6.54 -3.67 -28.84
N ARG A 164 -7.54 -4.24 -28.17
CA ARG A 164 -7.84 -3.93 -26.77
C ARG A 164 -6.99 -4.84 -25.88
N ILE A 165 -6.01 -4.26 -25.22
CA ILE A 165 -5.10 -4.94 -24.30
C ILE A 165 -5.19 -4.31 -22.90
N THR A 166 -4.64 -4.99 -21.89
CA THR A 166 -4.52 -4.42 -20.55
C THR A 166 -3.21 -3.64 -20.39
N VAL A 167 -3.18 -2.69 -19.45
CA VAL A 167 -1.96 -1.92 -19.13
C VAL A 167 -0.79 -2.84 -18.78
N ASN A 168 -1.02 -3.90 -17.99
CA ASN A 168 0.04 -4.84 -17.63
C ASN A 168 0.58 -5.64 -18.83
N GLN A 169 -0.25 -5.95 -19.83
CA GLN A 169 0.22 -6.55 -21.07
C GLN A 169 1.10 -5.59 -21.88
N ALA A 170 0.77 -4.31 -21.86
CA ALA A 170 1.54 -3.27 -22.55
C ALA A 170 2.89 -2.99 -21.86
N LEU A 171 2.91 -2.94 -20.52
CA LEU A 171 4.09 -2.57 -19.73
C LEU A 171 4.97 -3.76 -19.31
N GLN A 172 4.47 -4.99 -19.38
CA GLN A 172 5.23 -6.23 -19.15
C GLN A 172 6.02 -6.21 -17.82
N ASP A 173 7.33 -6.44 -17.87
CA ASP A 173 8.24 -6.46 -16.72
C ASP A 173 8.33 -5.11 -15.97
N ARG A 174 7.87 -4.02 -16.58
CA ARG A 174 7.87 -2.67 -16.00
C ARG A 174 6.57 -2.33 -15.29
N TYR A 175 5.54 -3.18 -15.38
CA TYR A 175 4.20 -2.88 -14.89
C TYR A 175 4.15 -2.72 -13.37
N SER A 176 4.68 -3.68 -12.61
CA SER A 176 4.40 -3.78 -11.17
C SER A 176 4.86 -2.55 -10.41
N ALA A 177 6.13 -2.14 -10.54
CA ALA A 177 6.64 -0.96 -9.85
C ALA A 177 5.92 0.34 -10.28
N ILE A 178 5.50 0.44 -11.55
CA ILE A 178 4.72 1.59 -12.05
C ILE A 178 3.31 1.60 -11.46
N GLU A 179 2.65 0.45 -11.37
CA GLU A 179 1.31 0.33 -10.78
C GLU A 179 1.30 0.63 -9.28
N GLU A 180 2.30 0.14 -8.55
CA GLU A 180 2.45 0.46 -7.11
C GLU A 180 2.71 1.96 -6.91
N ALA A 181 3.67 2.54 -7.65
CA ALA A 181 3.95 3.97 -7.56
C ALA A 181 2.71 4.80 -7.90
N LYS A 182 1.92 4.35 -8.90
CA LYS A 182 0.66 4.98 -9.29
C LYS A 182 -0.37 4.89 -8.17
N ALA A 183 -0.51 3.72 -7.53
CA ALA A 183 -1.47 3.53 -6.45
C ALA A 183 -1.16 4.44 -5.25
N ASP A 184 0.11 4.56 -4.86
CA ASP A 184 0.55 5.46 -3.79
C ASP A 184 0.20 6.94 -4.11
N VAL A 185 0.69 7.47 -5.24
CA VAL A 185 0.51 8.90 -5.54
C VAL A 185 -0.92 9.27 -5.92
N VAL A 186 -1.67 8.36 -6.54
CA VAL A 186 -3.11 8.57 -6.80
C VAL A 186 -3.90 8.51 -5.51
N GLY A 187 -3.50 7.64 -4.56
CA GLY A 187 -4.07 7.60 -3.22
C GLY A 187 -3.91 8.94 -2.50
N LEU A 188 -2.70 9.47 -2.46
CA LEU A 188 -2.38 10.77 -1.86
C LEU A 188 -3.05 11.94 -2.60
N HIS A 189 -3.00 11.98 -3.93
CA HIS A 189 -3.73 12.98 -4.73
C HIS A 189 -5.22 12.97 -4.40
N ASN A 190 -5.83 11.80 -4.30
CA ASN A 190 -7.25 11.70 -3.97
C ASN A 190 -7.59 12.18 -2.56
N LEU A 191 -6.68 12.09 -1.59
CA LEU A 191 -6.89 12.72 -0.28
C LEU A 191 -7.03 14.24 -0.41
N THR A 192 -6.22 14.89 -1.27
CA THR A 192 -6.37 16.34 -1.54
C THR A 192 -7.73 16.66 -2.16
N VAL A 193 -8.22 15.80 -3.08
CA VAL A 193 -9.55 15.94 -3.68
C VAL A 193 -10.66 15.77 -2.64
N LEU A 194 -10.51 14.83 -1.69
CA LEU A 194 -11.47 14.61 -0.62
C LEU A 194 -11.50 15.77 0.38
N ARG A 195 -10.35 16.40 0.64
CA ARG A 195 -10.26 17.67 1.39
C ARG A 195 -11.00 18.80 0.70
N ASP A 196 -10.80 18.99 -0.61
CA ASP A 196 -11.52 20.02 -1.38
C ASP A 196 -13.04 19.82 -1.38
N ARG A 197 -13.51 18.59 -1.11
CA ARG A 197 -14.92 18.22 -0.98
C ARG A 197 -15.44 18.27 0.46
N GLY A 198 -14.57 18.57 1.43
CA GLY A 198 -14.90 18.68 2.84
C GLY A 198 -15.08 17.34 3.57
N LEU A 199 -14.59 16.23 3.01
CA LEU A 199 -14.63 14.92 3.69
C LEU A 199 -13.52 14.80 4.74
N TYR A 200 -12.35 15.36 4.46
CA TYR A 200 -11.23 15.49 5.38
C TYR A 200 -10.85 16.97 5.52
N ASP A 201 -10.23 17.34 6.64
CA ASP A 201 -9.69 18.70 6.82
C ASP A 201 -8.21 18.78 6.42
N ASP A 202 -7.67 20.00 6.37
CA ASP A 202 -6.28 20.26 5.99
C ASP A 202 -5.29 19.54 6.92
N ALA A 203 -5.59 19.47 8.22
CA ALA A 203 -4.72 18.82 9.20
C ALA A 203 -4.64 17.31 8.98
N PHE A 204 -5.76 16.67 8.63
CA PHE A 204 -5.83 15.25 8.31
C PHE A 204 -4.99 14.93 7.06
N VAL A 205 -5.19 15.68 5.97
CA VAL A 205 -4.42 15.45 4.74
C VAL A 205 -2.94 15.74 4.97
N ARG A 206 -2.61 16.81 5.68
CA ARG A 206 -1.24 17.13 6.07
C ARG A 206 -0.57 15.98 6.83
N ALA A 207 -1.24 15.43 7.83
CA ALA A 207 -0.73 14.29 8.60
C ALA A 207 -0.57 13.01 7.74
N ALA A 208 -1.43 12.80 6.73
CA ALA A 208 -1.28 11.69 5.79
C ALA A 208 -0.03 11.85 4.91
N PHE A 209 0.23 13.06 4.39
CA PHE A 209 1.44 13.36 3.62
C PHE A 209 2.71 13.26 4.47
N VAL A 210 2.69 13.71 5.72
CA VAL A 210 3.82 13.54 6.64
C VAL A 210 4.04 12.05 6.97
N GLY A 211 2.96 11.28 7.11
CA GLY A 211 3.00 9.83 7.31
C GLY A 211 3.61 9.05 6.15
N GLU A 212 3.54 9.58 4.93
CA GLU A 212 4.17 8.99 3.74
C GLU A 212 5.69 9.01 3.82
N LEU A 213 6.28 10.11 4.32
CA LEU A 213 7.73 10.30 4.33
C LEU A 213 8.51 9.16 5.01
N PRO A 214 8.17 8.69 6.22
CA PRO A 214 8.82 7.53 6.83
C PRO A 214 8.36 6.20 6.19
N ASP A 215 7.18 6.15 5.58
CA ASP A 215 6.67 4.95 4.91
C ASP A 215 7.46 4.62 3.63
N LEU A 216 7.92 5.65 2.91
CA LEU A 216 8.89 5.51 1.81
C LEU A 216 10.08 4.64 2.23
N PHE A 217 10.68 4.96 3.38
CA PHE A 217 11.84 4.24 3.90
C PHE A 217 11.49 2.89 4.50
N ARG A 218 10.28 2.73 5.06
CA ARG A 218 9.82 1.40 5.51
C ARG A 218 9.80 0.42 4.34
N SER A 219 9.26 0.84 3.18
CA SER A 219 9.13 0.01 1.98
C SER A 219 10.47 -0.18 1.26
N ILE A 220 11.31 0.86 1.15
CA ILE A 220 12.65 0.77 0.54
C ILE A 220 13.53 -0.27 1.25
N ARG A 221 13.38 -0.44 2.57
CA ARG A 221 14.13 -1.44 3.36
C ARG A 221 13.79 -2.90 3.01
N PHE A 222 12.71 -3.16 2.27
CA PHE A 222 12.43 -4.50 1.72
C PHE A 222 13.35 -4.85 0.55
N GLY A 223 13.97 -3.84 -0.08
CA GLY A 223 14.99 -3.99 -1.11
C GLY A 223 14.53 -3.49 -2.49
N ALA A 224 15.48 -2.97 -3.27
CA ALA A 224 15.23 -2.38 -4.59
C ALA A 224 14.82 -3.38 -5.70
N SER A 225 14.73 -4.67 -5.39
CA SER A 225 14.22 -5.71 -6.30
C SER A 225 12.73 -5.99 -6.11
N GLU A 226 12.10 -5.42 -5.08
CA GLU A 226 10.66 -5.56 -4.79
C GLU A 226 9.90 -4.37 -5.39
N ALA A 227 8.70 -4.61 -5.92
CA ALA A 227 7.95 -3.62 -6.69
C ALA A 227 7.56 -2.38 -5.86
N HIS A 228 7.14 -2.55 -4.61
CA HIS A 228 6.87 -1.43 -3.70
C HIS A 228 8.17 -0.69 -3.36
N GLY A 229 9.27 -1.40 -3.08
CA GLY A 229 10.58 -0.80 -2.88
C GLY A 229 10.96 0.12 -4.04
N GLN A 230 10.84 -0.35 -5.28
CA GLN A 230 11.08 0.45 -6.49
C GLN A 230 10.09 1.61 -6.64
N ALA A 231 8.80 1.39 -6.35
CA ALA A 231 7.79 2.44 -6.38
C ALA A 231 8.09 3.58 -5.41
N ASN A 232 8.57 3.25 -4.20
CA ASN A 232 8.91 4.23 -3.19
C ASN A 232 10.22 4.97 -3.53
N LEU A 233 11.16 4.32 -4.24
CA LEU A 233 12.31 5.02 -4.84
C LEU A 233 11.87 6.02 -5.91
N ILE A 234 10.95 5.64 -6.80
CA ILE A 234 10.40 6.53 -7.83
C ILE A 234 9.80 7.78 -7.16
N GLN A 235 8.96 7.56 -6.15
CA GLN A 235 8.31 8.64 -5.42
C GLN A 235 9.31 9.55 -4.72
N PHE A 236 10.24 9.00 -3.93
CA PHE A 236 11.25 9.82 -3.26
C PHE A 236 12.05 10.65 -4.25
N ASN A 237 12.56 10.03 -5.33
CA ASN A 237 13.42 10.70 -6.29
C ASN A 237 12.67 11.78 -7.07
N TRP A 238 11.38 11.56 -7.38
CA TRP A 238 10.53 12.57 -8.01
C TRP A 238 10.25 13.75 -7.08
N LEU A 239 9.89 13.48 -5.81
CA LEU A 239 9.66 14.51 -4.80
C LEU A 239 10.93 15.34 -4.55
N TRP A 240 12.09 14.67 -4.53
CA TRP A 240 13.38 15.33 -4.42
C TRP A 240 13.67 16.26 -5.61
N GLU A 241 13.53 15.76 -6.84
CA GLU A 241 13.82 16.55 -8.04
C GLU A 241 12.93 17.79 -8.15
N ASN A 242 11.68 17.67 -7.71
CA ASN A 242 10.72 18.78 -7.68
C ASN A 242 10.89 19.71 -6.46
N GLY A 243 11.93 19.51 -5.65
CA GLY A 243 12.26 20.37 -4.51
C GLY A 243 11.21 20.34 -3.38
N ALA A 244 10.46 19.25 -3.29
CA ALA A 244 9.53 19.00 -2.19
C ALA A 244 10.25 18.43 -0.96
N LEU A 245 11.38 17.74 -1.16
CA LEU A 245 12.22 17.18 -0.09
C LEU A 245 13.60 17.84 -0.08
N SER A 246 14.17 17.98 1.12
CA SER A 246 15.55 18.38 1.36
C SER A 246 16.08 17.79 2.66
N PHE A 247 17.38 17.95 2.94
CA PHE A 247 17.95 17.66 4.25
C PHE A 247 18.28 18.93 5.03
N ASP A 248 18.11 18.89 6.34
CA ASP A 248 18.64 19.88 7.27
C ASP A 248 20.15 19.69 7.52
N GLU A 249 20.74 20.55 8.37
CA GLU A 249 22.16 20.50 8.71
C GLU A 249 22.55 19.22 9.49
N GLU A 250 21.58 18.56 10.13
CA GLU A 250 21.71 17.30 10.85
C GLU A 250 21.48 16.06 9.94
N GLY A 251 21.19 16.27 8.66
CA GLY A 251 20.87 15.21 7.70
C GLY A 251 19.53 14.54 7.96
N ARG A 252 18.54 15.23 8.54
CA ARG A 252 17.14 14.82 8.57
C ARG A 252 16.38 15.40 7.39
N ILE A 253 15.42 14.64 6.91
CA ILE A 253 14.51 15.01 5.84
C ILE A 253 13.55 16.08 6.35
N THR A 254 13.46 17.14 5.57
CA THR A 254 12.47 18.20 5.67
C THR A 254 11.63 18.19 4.40
N ALA A 255 10.35 18.55 4.50
CA ALA A 255 9.45 18.62 3.37
C ALA A 255 8.72 19.97 3.27
N ASP A 256 8.65 20.51 2.05
CA ASP A 256 7.71 21.56 1.68
C ASP A 256 6.42 20.88 1.22
N LEU A 257 5.41 20.86 2.10
CA LEU A 257 4.19 20.08 1.84
C LEU A 257 3.33 20.65 0.70
N GLU A 258 3.38 21.96 0.44
CA GLU A 258 2.68 22.53 -0.72
C GLU A 258 3.31 22.02 -2.02
N ARG A 259 4.65 22.04 -2.10
CA ARG A 259 5.38 21.43 -3.22
C ARG A 259 5.22 19.93 -3.29
N MET A 260 5.09 19.25 -2.15
CA MET A 260 4.86 17.82 -2.11
C MET A 260 3.51 17.47 -2.73
N GLU A 261 2.44 18.21 -2.43
CA GLU A 261 1.12 18.04 -3.09
C GLU A 261 1.22 18.24 -4.61
N GLU A 262 1.93 19.27 -5.07
CA GLU A 262 2.16 19.52 -6.50
C GLU A 262 2.98 18.40 -7.16
N ALA A 263 4.05 17.95 -6.50
CA ALA A 263 4.92 16.90 -6.99
C ALA A 263 4.18 15.55 -7.04
N VAL A 264 3.41 15.19 -6.02
CA VAL A 264 2.52 14.00 -6.01
C VAL A 264 1.54 14.06 -7.18
N ARG A 265 0.88 15.21 -7.38
CA ARG A 265 -0.05 15.37 -8.51
C ARG A 265 0.64 15.21 -9.86
N SER A 266 1.83 15.80 -10.02
CA SER A 266 2.59 15.70 -11.27
C SER A 266 3.06 14.27 -11.56
N LEU A 267 3.50 13.53 -10.54
CA LEU A 267 3.85 12.13 -10.67
C LEU A 267 2.61 11.28 -10.99
N ALA A 268 1.47 11.56 -10.35
CA ALA A 268 0.21 10.92 -10.68
C ALA A 268 -0.19 11.14 -12.15
N THR A 269 -0.04 12.38 -12.66
CA THR A 269 -0.26 12.68 -14.09
C THR A 269 0.65 11.88 -15.00
N GLU A 270 1.97 11.87 -14.72
CA GLU A 270 2.95 11.07 -15.48
C GLU A 270 2.56 9.59 -15.48
N LEU A 271 2.36 9.01 -14.29
CA LEU A 271 2.09 7.59 -14.09
C LEU A 271 0.78 7.12 -14.73
N LEU A 272 -0.27 7.92 -14.64
CA LEU A 272 -1.53 7.63 -15.30
C LEU A 272 -1.45 7.78 -16.82
N THR A 273 -0.70 8.77 -17.31
CA THR A 273 -0.59 9.04 -18.75
C THR A 273 0.19 7.93 -19.45
N LEU A 274 1.35 7.52 -18.93
CA LEU A 274 2.09 6.42 -19.57
C LEU A 274 1.31 5.09 -19.53
N GLN A 275 0.52 4.85 -18.47
CA GLN A 275 -0.35 3.68 -18.40
C GLN A 275 -1.46 3.75 -19.45
N ALA A 276 -2.09 4.91 -19.64
CA ALA A 276 -3.14 5.11 -20.64
C ALA A 276 -2.62 4.92 -22.07
N GLU A 277 -1.38 5.32 -22.33
CA GLU A 277 -0.71 5.18 -23.62
C GLU A 277 -0.08 3.79 -23.82
N GLY A 278 0.09 3.01 -22.74
CA GLY A 278 0.81 1.75 -22.77
C GLY A 278 2.27 1.92 -23.17
N ASP A 279 2.89 3.06 -22.83
CA ASP A 279 4.24 3.42 -23.23
C ASP A 279 5.29 2.63 -22.42
N TYR A 280 5.61 1.45 -22.93
CA TYR A 280 6.64 0.57 -22.38
C TYR A 280 7.98 1.31 -22.22
N GLU A 281 8.39 2.11 -23.21
CA GLU A 281 9.69 2.78 -23.20
C GLU A 281 9.73 3.92 -22.18
N ARG A 282 8.64 4.67 -22.01
CA ARG A 282 8.54 5.67 -20.95
C ARG A 282 8.56 5.04 -19.56
N ALA A 283 7.88 3.91 -19.36
CA ALA A 283 7.96 3.16 -18.11
C ALA A 283 9.41 2.79 -17.77
N GLY A 284 10.19 2.37 -18.77
CA GLY A 284 11.60 2.02 -18.60
C GLY A 284 12.45 3.20 -18.19
N ARG A 285 12.22 4.36 -18.82
CA ARG A 285 12.92 5.61 -18.45
C ARG A 285 12.60 6.03 -17.02
N VAL A 286 11.34 5.98 -16.60
CA VAL A 286 10.94 6.31 -15.22
C VAL A 286 11.65 5.39 -14.22
N LEU A 287 11.70 4.08 -14.49
CA LEU A 287 12.40 3.11 -13.64
C LEU A 287 13.91 3.35 -13.61
N GLU A 288 14.53 3.66 -14.74
CA GLU A 288 15.97 3.92 -14.82
C GLU A 288 16.36 5.23 -14.11
N GLU A 289 15.57 6.28 -14.30
CA GLU A 289 15.85 7.63 -13.79
C GLU A 289 15.53 7.76 -12.31
N TYR A 290 14.41 7.18 -11.87
CA TYR A 290 13.89 7.36 -10.51
C TYR A 290 13.85 6.07 -9.67
N GLY A 291 14.14 4.89 -10.22
CA GLY A 291 14.16 3.63 -9.46
C GLY A 291 15.47 3.33 -8.73
N GLY A 292 16.45 4.25 -8.75
CA GLY A 292 17.76 4.07 -8.15
C GLY A 292 17.88 4.54 -6.70
N MET A 293 18.75 3.89 -5.93
CA MET A 293 19.17 4.36 -4.61
C MET A 293 20.09 5.58 -4.76
N ARG A 294 19.66 6.73 -4.25
CA ARG A 294 20.50 7.92 -4.17
C ARG A 294 21.34 7.92 -2.89
N PRO A 295 22.48 8.63 -2.83
CA PRO A 295 23.28 8.76 -1.61
C PRO A 295 22.46 9.25 -0.41
N GLU A 296 21.51 10.15 -0.66
CA GLU A 296 20.55 10.66 0.32
C GLU A 296 19.70 9.54 0.96
N ILE A 297 19.22 8.60 0.14
CA ILE A 297 18.40 7.48 0.59
C ILE A 297 19.27 6.48 1.35
N GLU A 298 20.46 6.19 0.84
CA GLU A 298 21.42 5.29 1.49
C GLU A 298 21.79 5.78 2.89
N GLU A 299 22.06 7.08 3.06
CA GLU A 299 22.37 7.67 4.35
C GLU A 299 21.20 7.55 5.33
N ALA A 300 19.98 7.86 4.88
CA ALA A 300 18.79 7.73 5.71
C ALA A 300 18.53 6.27 6.10
N VAL A 301 18.68 5.30 5.19
CA VAL A 301 18.53 3.86 5.48
C VAL A 301 19.58 3.36 6.47
N ALA A 302 20.83 3.84 6.38
CA ALA A 302 21.89 3.49 7.32
C ALA A 302 21.59 3.92 8.76
N ARG A 303 20.78 4.98 8.95
CA ARG A 303 20.31 5.42 10.28
C ARG A 303 19.18 4.54 10.85
N LEU A 304 18.70 3.54 10.12
CA LEU A 304 17.56 2.70 10.48
C LEU A 304 17.96 1.26 10.87
N GLU A 305 19.25 0.99 11.07
CA GLU A 305 19.75 -0.35 11.44
C GLU A 305 19.20 -0.83 12.80
N ASP A 306 18.92 0.08 13.73
CA ASP A 306 18.36 -0.24 15.05
C ASP A 306 16.83 -0.37 15.06
N VAL A 307 16.16 0.08 14.01
CA VAL A 307 14.70 0.03 13.90
C VAL A 307 14.27 -1.37 13.43
N PRO A 308 13.28 -2.02 14.07
CA PRO A 308 12.79 -3.31 13.62
C PRO A 308 12.37 -3.31 12.14
N VAL A 309 12.56 -4.45 11.47
CA VAL A 309 12.03 -4.66 10.12
C VAL A 309 10.54 -5.00 10.18
N ASP A 310 10.13 -5.80 11.18
CA ASP A 310 8.73 -6.12 11.40
C ASP A 310 8.39 -6.50 12.85
N ILE A 311 7.10 -6.76 13.11
CA ILE A 311 6.55 -7.17 14.40
C ILE A 311 6.49 -8.69 14.56
N ARG A 312 6.50 -9.14 15.83
CA ARG A 312 6.20 -10.53 16.20
C ARG A 312 4.94 -10.57 17.07
N PRO A 313 3.78 -10.98 16.54
CA PRO A 313 2.52 -10.92 17.28
C PRO A 313 2.48 -11.87 18.49
N ARG A 314 1.96 -11.36 19.60
CA ARG A 314 1.49 -12.16 20.74
C ARG A 314 -0.02 -12.05 20.83
N TYR A 315 -0.73 -13.13 20.52
CA TYR A 315 -2.19 -13.13 20.50
C TYR A 315 -2.77 -13.38 21.89
N GLU A 316 -3.29 -12.34 22.54
CA GLU A 316 -3.89 -12.38 23.89
C GLU A 316 -5.04 -13.38 24.00
N VAL A 317 -5.75 -13.66 22.90
CA VAL A 317 -6.83 -14.66 22.86
C VAL A 317 -6.37 -16.04 23.36
N ARG A 318 -5.09 -16.38 23.19
CA ARG A 318 -4.52 -17.64 23.70
C ARG A 318 -4.49 -17.67 25.23
N ASP A 319 -4.23 -16.53 25.85
CA ASP A 319 -4.18 -16.39 27.31
C ASP A 319 -5.60 -16.36 27.90
N LEU A 320 -6.59 -15.88 27.13
CA LEU A 320 -8.01 -15.81 27.52
C LEU A 320 -8.78 -17.12 27.32
N MET A 321 -8.21 -18.09 26.61
CA MET A 321 -8.82 -19.40 26.36
C MET A 321 -8.00 -20.50 27.06
N PRO A 322 -8.14 -20.73 28.38
CA PRO A 322 -7.33 -21.70 29.12
C PRO A 322 -7.51 -23.16 28.63
N GLU A 323 -8.62 -23.46 27.94
CA GLU A 323 -8.84 -24.75 27.30
C GLU A 323 -8.06 -24.91 25.98
N TRP A 324 -7.47 -23.84 25.45
CA TRP A 324 -6.71 -23.87 24.19
C TRP A 324 -5.53 -24.83 24.26
N GLU A 325 -4.78 -24.84 25.38
CA GLU A 325 -3.72 -25.82 25.59
C GLU A 325 -4.26 -27.26 25.60
N GLN A 326 -5.45 -27.48 26.14
CA GLN A 326 -6.09 -28.79 26.14
C GLN A 326 -6.57 -29.21 24.76
N VAL A 327 -6.94 -28.27 23.90
CA VAL A 327 -7.29 -28.53 22.49
C VAL A 327 -6.02 -28.79 21.67
N ALA A 328 -4.98 -27.97 21.82
CA ALA A 328 -3.70 -28.15 21.16
C ALA A 328 -3.07 -29.52 21.51
N ASN A 329 -3.04 -29.88 22.78
CA ASN A 329 -2.56 -31.18 23.24
C ASN A 329 -3.39 -32.35 22.70
N ARG A 330 -4.70 -32.14 22.46
CA ARG A 330 -5.58 -33.16 21.86
C ARG A 330 -5.29 -33.35 20.37
N LEU A 331 -4.99 -32.28 19.64
CA LEU A 331 -4.62 -32.34 18.23
C LEU A 331 -3.25 -33.00 18.04
N GLU A 332 -2.25 -32.61 18.83
CA GLU A 332 -0.93 -33.26 18.81
C GLU A 332 -1.02 -34.75 19.15
N ALA A 333 -1.86 -35.13 20.13
CA ALA A 333 -2.10 -36.53 20.48
C ALA A 333 -2.86 -37.31 19.39
N ALA A 334 -3.62 -36.63 18.53
CA ALA A 334 -4.32 -37.24 17.40
C ALA A 334 -3.41 -37.44 16.17
N GLY A 335 -2.19 -36.87 16.18
CA GLY A 335 -1.27 -36.93 15.04
C GLY A 335 -1.66 -36.01 13.88
N GLU A 336 -2.46 -34.99 14.16
CA GLU A 336 -2.82 -33.88 13.26
C GLU A 336 -1.97 -32.64 13.57
#